data_AF-A0A800UG62-F1
#
_entry.id   AF-A0A800UG62-F1
#
_cell.length_a   1.000
_cell.length_b   1.000
_cell.length_c   1.000
_cell.angle_alpha   90.00
_cell.angle_beta   90.00
_cell.angle_gamma   90.00
#
_symmetry.space_group_name_H-M   'P 1'
#
loop_
_entity.id
_entity.type
_entity.pdbx_description
1 polymer ?
#
loop_
_entity_poly.entity_id
_entity_poly.type
_entity_poly.pdbx_seq_one_letter_code
_entity_poly.pdbx_strand_id
1 'polypeptide(L)'
;MKIAKPISLMVIILLITSISGCLGYVPTLKVTTIISGTTDAPIIESIETEQGTIDALRGPKDHPPSMPGVYVLVIKERMGTINYWTSVPYAGPGTYELTAGFKTAPNPGDNLLVLVQVVDEQGDTIARNETVMIWR
;
A
#
# COMPACT_ATOMS: atom_id res chain seq x y z
N MET A 1 19.64 44.41 -38.92
CA MET A 1 19.70 43.14 -38.15
C MET A 1 19.27 43.46 -36.73
N LYS A 2 18.03 43.11 -36.32
CA LYS A 2 17.49 43.47 -35.00
C LYS A 2 18.06 42.52 -33.94
N ILE A 3 18.88 43.06 -33.05
CA ILE A 3 19.42 42.34 -31.89
C ILE A 3 18.23 42.01 -30.98
N ALA A 4 17.86 40.74 -30.90
CA ALA A 4 16.80 40.27 -30.02
C ALA A 4 17.20 40.56 -28.57
N LYS A 5 16.27 41.15 -27.81
CA LYS A 5 16.46 41.62 -26.44
C LYS A 5 16.88 40.46 -25.51
N PRO A 6 17.95 40.61 -24.70
CA PRO A 6 18.46 39.54 -23.80
C PRO A 6 17.44 39.12 -22.72
N ILE A 7 16.43 39.95 -22.48
CA ILE A 7 15.34 39.70 -21.52
C ILE A 7 14.46 38.51 -21.95
N SER A 8 14.26 38.31 -23.25
CA SER A 8 13.41 37.21 -23.75
C SER A 8 14.06 35.84 -23.62
N LEU A 9 15.40 35.78 -23.66
CA LEU A 9 16.15 34.52 -23.49
C LEU A 9 16.19 34.09 -22.01
N MET A 10 16.25 35.05 -21.10
CA MET A 10 16.30 34.80 -19.65
C MET A 10 14.98 34.23 -19.11
N VAL A 11 13.83 34.65 -19.64
CA VAL A 11 12.51 34.09 -19.26
C VAL A 11 12.33 32.65 -19.78
N ILE A 12 12.90 32.33 -20.95
CA ILE A 12 12.84 30.98 -21.52
C ILE A 12 13.71 30.01 -20.72
N ILE A 13 14.91 30.43 -20.28
CA ILE A 13 15.80 29.61 -19.45
C ILE A 13 15.20 29.36 -18.06
N LEU A 14 14.50 30.34 -17.47
CA LEU A 14 13.84 30.17 -16.17
C LEU A 14 12.65 29.18 -16.22
N LEU A 15 11.97 29.07 -17.37
CA LEU A 15 10.85 28.12 -17.55
C LEU A 15 11.31 26.67 -17.73
N ILE A 16 12.53 26.44 -18.22
CA ILE A 16 13.06 25.09 -18.50
C ILE A 16 13.58 24.42 -17.21
N THR A 17 13.97 25.18 -16.19
CA THR A 17 14.46 24.64 -14.90
C THR A 17 13.35 24.16 -13.96
N SER A 18 12.08 24.41 -14.26
CA SER A 18 10.93 24.03 -13.41
C SER A 18 10.42 22.60 -13.57
N ILE A 19 11.03 21.76 -14.44
CA ILE A 19 10.54 20.38 -14.69
C ILE A 19 11.27 19.32 -13.83
N SER A 20 12.22 19.70 -12.98
CA SER A 20 12.91 18.73 -12.11
C SER A 20 12.17 18.49 -10.78
N GLY A 21 10.86 18.27 -10.85
CA GLY A 21 10.17 17.52 -9.81
C GLY A 21 10.44 16.03 -10.06
N CYS A 22 11.51 15.49 -9.48
CA CYS A 22 11.66 14.03 -9.34
C CYS A 22 10.52 13.54 -8.44
N LEU A 23 9.34 13.34 -9.02
CA LEU A 23 8.26 12.60 -8.38
C LEU A 23 8.72 11.15 -8.34
N GLY A 24 9.24 10.74 -7.19
CA GLY A 24 9.77 9.39 -6.98
C GLY A 24 8.65 8.35 -6.90
N TYR A 25 9.03 7.09 -7.07
CA TYR A 25 8.18 5.94 -6.77
C TYR A 25 8.52 5.40 -5.39
N VAL A 26 7.52 4.90 -4.66
CA VAL A 26 7.68 4.26 -3.35
C VAL A 26 7.23 2.80 -3.41
N PRO A 27 7.88 1.89 -2.65
CA PRO A 27 7.51 0.48 -2.63
C PRO A 27 6.13 0.26 -2.02
N THR A 28 5.43 -0.75 -2.51
CA THR A 28 4.12 -1.21 -2.03
C THR A 28 4.03 -2.73 -2.09
N LEU A 29 3.09 -3.30 -1.35
CA LEU A 29 2.76 -4.71 -1.42
C LEU A 29 1.28 -4.86 -1.76
N LYS A 30 0.98 -5.42 -2.94
CA LYS A 30 -0.39 -5.85 -3.27
C LYS A 30 -0.64 -7.20 -2.59
N VAL A 31 -1.78 -7.31 -1.91
CA VAL A 31 -2.24 -8.50 -1.23
C VAL A 31 -3.59 -8.89 -1.81
N THR A 32 -3.67 -10.08 -2.37
CA THR A 32 -4.92 -10.68 -2.84
C THR A 32 -5.27 -11.82 -1.91
N THR A 33 -6.48 -11.81 -1.36
CA THR A 33 -6.94 -12.84 -0.43
C THR A 33 -8.31 -13.36 -0.82
N ILE A 34 -8.49 -14.68 -0.71
CA ILE A 34 -9.77 -15.35 -0.97
C ILE A 34 -10.40 -15.68 0.37
N ILE A 35 -11.63 -15.20 0.57
CA ILE A 35 -12.42 -15.42 1.78
C ILE A 35 -13.64 -16.28 1.43
N SER A 36 -13.83 -17.39 2.14
CA SER A 36 -14.96 -18.31 2.02
C SER A 36 -15.79 -18.32 3.31
N GLY A 37 -16.73 -19.26 3.44
CA GLY A 37 -17.59 -19.41 4.62
C GLY A 37 -18.86 -18.57 4.55
N THR A 38 -19.30 -18.05 5.70
CA THR A 38 -20.43 -17.11 5.80
C THR A 38 -19.94 -15.74 6.25
N THR A 39 -20.77 -14.71 6.15
CA THR A 39 -20.42 -13.36 6.60
C THR A 39 -20.05 -13.31 8.09
N ASP A 40 -20.75 -14.09 8.93
CA ASP A 40 -20.51 -14.12 10.39
C ASP A 40 -19.42 -15.13 10.80
N ALA A 41 -19.03 -16.03 9.89
CA ALA A 41 -17.99 -17.03 10.11
C ALA A 41 -17.09 -17.16 8.86
N PRO A 42 -16.30 -16.11 8.54
CA PRO A 42 -15.41 -16.13 7.39
C PRO A 42 -14.23 -17.08 7.57
N ILE A 43 -13.71 -17.59 6.47
CA ILE A 43 -12.47 -18.37 6.43
C ILE A 43 -11.55 -17.75 5.38
N ILE A 44 -10.33 -17.40 5.76
CA ILE A 44 -9.32 -16.88 4.82
C ILE A 44 -8.56 -18.06 4.23
N GLU A 45 -8.85 -18.42 2.99
CA GLU A 45 -8.32 -19.61 2.31
C GLU A 45 -6.88 -19.41 1.81
N SER A 46 -6.62 -18.23 1.24
CA SER A 46 -5.33 -17.92 0.63
C SER A 46 -4.95 -16.46 0.80
N ILE A 47 -3.64 -16.22 0.79
CA ILE A 47 -3.03 -14.90 0.80
C ILE A 47 -1.90 -14.93 -0.23
N GLU A 48 -2.08 -14.18 -1.32
CA GLU A 48 -1.11 -13.98 -2.37
C GLU A 48 -0.55 -12.57 -2.28
N THR A 49 0.75 -12.43 -2.51
CA THR A 49 1.48 -11.17 -2.30
C THR A 49 2.32 -10.82 -3.52
N GLU A 50 2.21 -9.59 -4.01
CA GLU A 50 2.96 -9.07 -5.15
C GLU A 50 3.64 -7.75 -4.77
N GLN A 51 4.96 -7.69 -4.94
CA GLN A 51 5.73 -6.47 -4.69
C GLN A 51 5.53 -5.50 -5.85
N GLY A 52 5.33 -4.22 -5.54
CA GLY A 52 5.10 -3.19 -6.53
C GLY A 52 5.62 -1.83 -6.10
N THR A 53 5.31 -0.82 -6.92
CA THR A 53 5.62 0.57 -6.63
C THR A 53 4.49 1.48 -7.07
N ILE A 54 4.34 2.62 -6.41
CA ILE A 54 3.36 3.65 -6.77
C ILE A 54 4.01 5.04 -6.75
N ASP A 55 3.43 5.99 -7.49
CA ASP A 55 3.83 7.40 -7.41
C ASP A 55 3.83 7.88 -5.95
N ALA A 56 4.91 8.48 -5.46
CA ALA A 56 5.02 8.93 -4.07
C ALA A 56 3.88 9.90 -3.66
N LEU A 57 3.38 10.71 -4.61
CA LEU A 57 2.25 11.62 -4.36
C LEU A 57 0.91 10.89 -4.19
N ARG A 58 0.79 9.71 -4.79
CA ARG A 58 -0.38 8.82 -4.70
C ARG A 58 -0.15 7.67 -3.72
N GLY A 59 0.98 7.69 -3.01
CA GLY A 59 1.35 6.64 -2.06
C GLY A 59 0.27 6.44 -0.99
N PRO A 60 0.01 5.20 -0.57
CA PRO A 60 -0.94 4.91 0.49
C PRO A 60 -0.60 5.70 1.75
N LYS A 61 -1.64 6.21 2.41
CA LYS A 61 -1.57 6.86 3.73
C LYS A 61 -2.47 6.08 4.67
N ASP A 62 -2.42 6.37 5.97
CA ASP A 62 -3.41 5.80 6.89
C ASP A 62 -4.82 6.22 6.42
N HIS A 63 -5.65 5.23 6.13
CA HIS A 63 -7.07 5.42 5.85
C HIS A 63 -7.90 5.08 7.09
N PRO A 64 -9.06 5.72 7.30
CA PRO A 64 -9.97 5.31 8.36
C PRO A 64 -10.29 3.81 8.24
N PRO A 65 -10.30 3.06 9.37
CA PRO A 65 -10.62 1.64 9.37
C PRO A 65 -12.03 1.39 8.79
N SER A 66 -12.18 0.34 8.00
CA SER A 66 -13.49 -0.15 7.55
C SER A 66 -14.05 -1.16 8.56
N MET A 67 -15.23 -0.90 9.11
CA MET A 67 -15.91 -1.82 10.04
C MET A 67 -17.31 -2.12 9.51
N PRO A 68 -17.62 -3.38 9.14
CA PRO A 68 -16.72 -4.53 9.08
C PRO A 68 -15.67 -4.37 7.96
N GLY A 69 -14.54 -5.07 8.06
CA GLY A 69 -13.47 -4.90 7.08
C GLY A 69 -12.45 -6.03 7.02
N VAL A 70 -11.77 -6.08 5.87
CA VAL A 70 -10.58 -6.91 5.65
C VAL A 70 -9.36 -6.03 5.81
N TYR A 71 -8.41 -6.46 6.64
CA TYR A 71 -7.25 -5.70 7.06
C TYR A 71 -5.97 -6.41 6.66
N VAL A 72 -4.96 -5.63 6.29
CA VAL A 72 -3.60 -6.13 6.04
C VAL A 72 -2.62 -5.45 6.99
N LEU A 73 -1.88 -6.27 7.72
CA LEU A 73 -0.72 -5.85 8.51
C LEU A 73 0.53 -6.53 7.96
N VAL A 74 1.54 -5.74 7.61
CA VAL A 74 2.85 -6.23 7.18
C VAL A 74 3.81 -6.00 8.33
N ILE A 75 4.31 -7.09 8.90
CA ILE A 75 5.13 -7.09 10.10
C ILE A 75 6.54 -7.51 9.73
N LYS A 76 7.52 -6.71 10.14
CA LYS A 76 8.95 -7.04 10.04
C LYS A 76 9.48 -7.33 11.44
N GLU A 77 9.68 -8.61 11.75
CA GLU A 77 10.21 -9.14 13.02
C GLU A 77 10.22 -8.14 14.20
N ARG A 78 11.41 -7.62 14.56
CA ARG A 78 11.65 -6.74 15.71
C ARG A 78 11.13 -5.31 15.54
N MET A 79 10.69 -4.93 14.34
CA MET A 79 10.19 -3.58 14.03
C MET A 79 8.67 -3.47 14.19
N GLY A 80 7.95 -4.59 14.27
CA GLY A 80 6.49 -4.59 14.29
C GLY A 80 5.90 -4.25 12.92
N THR A 81 4.71 -3.66 12.92
CA THR A 81 3.98 -3.29 11.70
C THR A 81 4.68 -2.15 10.96
N ILE A 82 5.07 -2.38 9.70
CA ILE A 82 5.80 -1.42 8.87
C ILE A 82 4.93 -0.75 7.80
N ASN A 83 3.69 -1.22 7.58
CA ASN A 83 2.76 -0.60 6.64
C ASN A 83 1.87 0.48 7.28
N TYR A 84 1.34 1.35 6.43
CA TYR A 84 0.17 2.15 6.78
C TYR A 84 -1.03 1.26 7.01
N TRP A 85 -1.92 1.70 7.88
CA TRP A 85 -3.18 1.03 8.13
C TRP A 85 -3.94 0.87 6.81
N THR A 86 -4.19 -0.38 6.43
CA THR A 86 -4.74 -0.74 5.12
C THR A 86 -5.93 -1.67 5.33
N SER A 87 -7.11 -1.21 4.96
CA SER A 87 -8.34 -2.00 5.03
C SER A 87 -9.27 -1.72 3.87
N VAL A 88 -10.13 -2.69 3.55
CA VAL A 88 -11.28 -2.53 2.65
C VAL A 88 -12.55 -3.02 3.35
N PRO A 89 -13.74 -2.49 3.02
CA PRO A 89 -15.00 -2.98 3.58
C PRO A 89 -15.20 -4.47 3.32
N TYR A 90 -15.64 -5.21 4.34
CA TYR A 90 -15.97 -6.62 4.21
C TYR A 90 -17.48 -6.77 3.96
N ALA A 91 -17.84 -7.42 2.86
CA ALA A 91 -19.23 -7.58 2.43
C ALA A 91 -19.68 -9.06 2.33
N GLY A 92 -18.86 -9.98 2.86
CA GLY A 92 -19.09 -11.42 2.78
C GLY A 92 -17.99 -12.18 2.00
N PRO A 93 -18.20 -13.47 1.70
CA PRO A 93 -17.24 -14.26 0.94
C PRO A 93 -16.90 -13.66 -0.43
N GLY A 94 -15.65 -13.79 -0.85
CA GLY A 94 -15.16 -13.26 -2.12
C GLY A 94 -13.65 -13.04 -2.14
N THR A 95 -13.18 -12.46 -3.24
CA THR A 95 -11.78 -12.07 -3.41
C THR A 95 -11.62 -10.59 -3.04
N TYR A 96 -10.62 -10.31 -2.22
CA TYR A 96 -10.29 -8.97 -1.76
C TYR A 96 -8.87 -8.62 -2.19
N GLU A 97 -8.70 -7.43 -2.75
CA GLU A 97 -7.40 -6.87 -3.12
C GLU A 97 -7.10 -5.63 -2.28
N LEU A 98 -5.92 -5.61 -1.67
CA LEU A 98 -5.45 -4.49 -0.86
C LEU A 98 -4.03 -4.12 -1.30
N THR A 99 -3.70 -2.83 -1.26
CA THR A 99 -2.34 -2.35 -1.53
C THR A 99 -1.78 -1.71 -0.27
N ALA A 100 -0.87 -2.40 0.38
CA ALA A 100 -0.17 -1.90 1.56
C ALA A 100 1.01 -1.01 1.14
N GLY A 101 0.96 0.26 1.54
CA GLY A 101 2.11 1.17 1.47
C GLY A 101 2.92 1.13 2.76
N PHE A 102 4.22 1.43 2.69
CA PHE A 102 5.11 1.31 3.84
C PHE A 102 5.38 2.65 4.55
N LYS A 103 5.22 2.66 5.88
CA LYS A 103 5.75 3.71 6.78
C LYS A 103 7.27 3.63 6.86
N THR A 104 7.79 2.40 6.81
CA THR A 104 9.22 2.12 6.74
C THR A 104 9.46 1.11 5.64
N ALA A 105 10.18 1.53 4.60
CA ALA A 105 10.45 0.67 3.45
C ALA A 105 11.24 -0.59 3.89
N PRO A 106 10.80 -1.79 3.48
CA PRO A 106 11.59 -2.99 3.66
C PRO A 106 12.85 -2.95 2.79
N ASN A 107 13.90 -3.63 3.24
CA ASN A 107 15.12 -3.85 2.51
C ASN A 107 15.06 -5.19 1.77
N PRO A 108 15.73 -5.33 0.61
CA PRO A 108 15.92 -6.63 -0.02
C PRO A 108 16.50 -7.67 0.95
N GLY A 109 15.89 -8.85 1.00
CA GLY A 109 16.22 -9.94 1.92
C GLY A 109 15.46 -9.92 3.25
N ASP A 110 14.68 -8.88 3.56
CA ASP A 110 13.84 -8.87 4.76
C ASP A 110 12.77 -9.97 4.70
N ASN A 111 12.59 -10.70 5.81
CA ASN A 111 11.43 -11.57 6.02
C ASN A 111 10.25 -10.74 6.54
N LEU A 112 9.13 -10.79 5.81
CA LEU A 112 7.90 -10.09 6.17
C LEU A 112 6.80 -11.10 6.46
N LEU A 113 6.15 -10.96 7.62
CA LEU A 113 4.89 -11.63 7.92
C LEU A 113 3.75 -10.76 7.40
N VAL A 114 2.97 -11.29 6.47
CA VAL A 114 1.77 -10.63 5.93
C VAL A 114 0.57 -11.26 6.58
N LEU A 115 -0.08 -10.48 7.43
CA LEU A 115 -1.24 -10.89 8.19
C LEU A 115 -2.52 -10.30 7.58
N VAL A 116 -3.48 -11.17 7.29
CA VAL A 116 -4.84 -10.77 6.89
C VAL A 116 -5.82 -11.07 8.01
N GLN A 117 -6.68 -10.10 8.31
CA GLN A 117 -7.75 -10.24 9.31
C GLN A 117 -9.08 -9.79 8.73
N VAL A 118 -10.16 -10.48 9.08
CA VAL A 118 -11.52 -9.98 8.93
C VAL A 118 -11.99 -9.54 10.31
N VAL A 119 -12.47 -8.31 10.41
CA VAL A 119 -13.12 -7.79 11.62
C VAL A 119 -14.57 -7.44 11.35
N ASP A 120 -15.39 -7.60 12.37
CA ASP A 120 -16.81 -7.27 12.34
C ASP A 120 -17.09 -5.77 12.57
N GLU A 121 -18.37 -5.42 12.71
CA GLU A 121 -18.85 -4.06 12.99
C GLU A 121 -18.40 -3.50 14.34
N GLN A 122 -18.05 -4.38 15.29
CA GLN A 122 -17.59 -4.02 16.63
C GLN A 122 -16.06 -3.86 16.66
N GLY A 123 -15.37 -4.26 15.58
CA GLY A 123 -13.92 -4.26 15.47
C GLY A 123 -13.27 -5.54 16.00
N ASP A 124 -14.06 -6.57 16.32
CA ASP A 124 -13.56 -7.86 16.78
C ASP A 124 -13.09 -8.69 15.59
N THR A 125 -11.95 -9.37 15.75
CA THR A 125 -11.41 -10.23 14.69
C THR A 125 -12.20 -11.55 14.63
N ILE A 126 -12.89 -11.77 13.51
CA ILE A 126 -13.71 -12.95 13.25
C ILE A 126 -13.03 -13.97 12.33
N ALA A 127 -11.99 -13.58 11.60
CA ALA A 127 -11.09 -14.50 10.90
C ALA A 127 -9.68 -13.94 10.79
N ARG A 128 -8.68 -14.83 10.74
CA ARG A 128 -7.27 -14.46 10.65
C ARG A 128 -6.49 -15.54 9.91
N ASN A 129 -5.60 -15.13 9.01
CA ASN A 129 -4.60 -16.02 8.40
C ASN A 129 -3.35 -15.20 8.03
N GLU A 130 -2.21 -15.86 7.86
CA GLU A 130 -0.92 -15.21 7.59
C GLU A 130 -0.07 -15.99 6.60
N THR A 131 0.81 -15.27 5.91
CA THR A 131 1.84 -15.83 5.04
C THR A 131 3.16 -15.12 5.27
N VAL A 132 4.27 -15.78 4.94
CA VAL A 132 5.61 -15.21 5.03
C VAL A 132 6.17 -15.03 3.63
N MET A 133 6.78 -13.88 3.38
CA MET A 133 7.49 -13.61 2.13
C MET A 133 8.85 -12.95 2.37
N ILE A 134 9.74 -13.09 1.39
CA ILE A 134 11.03 -12.39 1.36
C ILE A 134 10.90 -11.17 0.45
N TRP A 135 11.19 -9.98 0.97
CA TRP A 135 11.25 -8.76 0.17
C TRP A 135 12.45 -8.81 -0.80
N ARG A 136 12.27 -8.41 -2.06
CA ARG A 136 13.29 -8.57 -3.11
C ARG A 136 13.78 -7.23 -3.66
#